data_AF-A0A9Q0NJL2-F1
#
_entry.id   AF-A0A9Q0NJL2-F1
#
_cell.length_a   1.000
_cell.length_b   1.000
_cell.length_c   1.000
_cell.angle_alpha   90.00
_cell.angle_beta   90.00
_cell.angle_gamma   90.00
#
_symmetry.space_group_name_H-M   'P 1'
#
loop_
_entity.id
_entity.type
_entity.pdbx_description
1 polymer ?
#
loop_
_entity_poly.entity_id
_entity_poly.type
_entity_poly.pdbx_seq_one_letter_code
_entity_poly.pdbx_strand_id
1 'polypeptide(L)'
;MDEAETGETGEDEEQTDDSEAVAEVEEAGKELSDDSDGGMDDDAMFRMDAYLAQIFKDRKNQAGGETAQSQLVLFKLRVLSLLEVYLHENSAEPEVLMVYLNLARAFVNPQTAEISEQFGQRIWGILQKKILKAKDFPRGGAVQLPTLESLLEKNLKLASKPLKRKKSAGNLSKKKQSAMWKRHKMIVSLAQDSTFWILKIIGARNFSECELQGVIDIFKGELARYFESKTSQIKSDFLTEIYRRKPWIGRHLFGFLLEKCSSAKLEFRRVEALDLVIEILKSMVSSGNDESNRSASKKTLKNHLQKLSHLVKELATNMPEKSSRRAEVRKFCGKVFRYVSTYDLTKSFVKYLTPEAEAACESQLGELYLNFKKVER
;
A
#
# COMPACT_ATOMS: atom_id res chain seq x y z
N MET A 1 29.99 28.48 2.17
CA MET A 1 30.03 28.27 0.72
C MET A 1 28.72 27.65 0.30
N ASP A 2 27.72 28.37 -0.12
CA ASP A 2 27.17 29.69 0.23
C ASP A 2 25.84 29.70 -0.53
N GLU A 3 24.78 29.98 0.21
CA GLU A 3 23.46 30.31 -0.30
C GLU A 3 23.46 31.78 -0.75
N ALA A 4 22.75 32.08 -1.83
CA ALA A 4 22.07 33.36 -2.14
C ALA A 4 21.24 33.11 -3.43
N GLU A 5 19.90 33.16 -3.45
CA GLU A 5 18.95 34.26 -3.17
C GLU A 5 18.85 35.30 -4.31
N THR A 6 17.62 35.80 -4.50
CA THR A 6 17.08 36.90 -5.34
C THR A 6 16.48 36.43 -6.68
N GLY A 7 15.20 36.69 -6.98
CA GLY A 7 14.50 38.00 -7.06
C GLY A 7 14.67 38.48 -8.51
N GLU A 8 13.70 38.86 -9.33
CA GLU A 8 12.61 39.81 -9.14
C GLU A 8 11.82 39.90 -10.48
N THR A 9 10.66 40.56 -10.42
CA THR A 9 9.68 40.93 -11.44
C THR A 9 10.22 41.66 -12.68
N GLY A 10 9.44 41.62 -13.77
CA GLY A 10 9.58 42.49 -14.94
C GLY A 10 8.39 42.34 -15.87
N GLU A 11 7.51 43.34 -15.82
CA GLU A 11 6.44 43.64 -16.78
C GLU A 11 7.05 43.99 -18.15
N ASP A 12 6.29 43.79 -19.24
CA ASP A 12 6.20 44.77 -20.33
C ASP A 12 5.07 44.36 -21.29
N GLU A 13 4.04 45.19 -21.29
CA GLU A 13 3.06 45.39 -22.35
C GLU A 13 3.73 46.18 -23.49
N GLU A 14 3.39 45.89 -24.76
CA GLU A 14 3.01 46.94 -25.73
C GLU A 14 2.68 46.37 -27.12
N GLN A 15 1.87 47.16 -27.83
CA GLN A 15 1.39 47.12 -29.22
C GLN A 15 -0.03 46.54 -29.38
N THR A 16 -1.10 47.37 -29.33
CA THR A 16 -1.59 48.34 -30.36
C THR A 16 -1.70 47.68 -31.74
N ASP A 17 -2.76 47.75 -32.54
CA ASP A 17 -3.78 48.77 -32.74
C ASP A 17 -4.89 48.19 -33.64
N ASP A 18 -6.00 48.90 -33.66
CA ASP A 18 -7.24 48.81 -34.42
C ASP A 18 -7.21 48.24 -35.85
N SER A 19 -8.33 47.61 -36.24
CA SER A 19 -9.25 48.20 -37.23
C SER A 19 -10.45 47.29 -37.51
N GLU A 20 -11.64 47.81 -37.20
CA GLU A 20 -12.89 47.46 -37.88
C GLU A 20 -12.76 47.71 -39.40
N ALA A 21 -13.22 46.79 -40.22
CA ALA A 21 -13.73 47.11 -41.56
C ALA A 21 -14.71 46.05 -42.03
N VAL A 22 -15.98 46.47 -42.08
CA VAL A 22 -17.08 45.83 -42.79
C VAL A 22 -16.80 45.91 -44.28
N ALA A 23 -16.93 44.80 -45.02
CA ALA A 23 -17.03 44.83 -46.48
C ALA A 23 -17.91 43.68 -46.98
N GLU A 24 -19.18 44.05 -47.10
CA GLU A 24 -20.19 43.60 -48.06
C GLU A 24 -19.61 43.30 -49.45
N VAL A 25 -19.96 42.15 -50.04
CA VAL A 25 -19.89 41.95 -51.50
C VAL A 25 -21.10 41.10 -51.92
N GLU A 26 -22.17 41.79 -52.32
CA GLU A 26 -23.17 41.25 -53.24
C GLU A 26 -22.66 41.28 -54.68
N GLU A 27 -22.94 40.18 -55.37
CA GLU A 27 -23.26 40.01 -56.79
C GLU A 27 -22.74 41.04 -57.83
N ALA A 28 -21.85 40.55 -58.70
CA ALA A 28 -21.78 40.99 -60.09
C ALA A 28 -21.75 39.75 -61.00
N GLY A 29 -22.83 39.54 -61.75
CA GLY A 29 -22.91 38.53 -62.79
C GLY A 29 -22.34 39.00 -64.13
N LYS A 30 -22.23 38.00 -65.04
CA LYS A 30 -21.89 38.02 -66.49
C LYS A 30 -20.38 38.08 -66.82
N GLU A 31 -19.82 37.23 -67.69
CA GLU A 31 -20.35 36.52 -68.85
C GLU A 31 -19.70 35.13 -69.05
N LEU A 32 -20.45 34.25 -69.71
CA LEU A 32 -20.07 32.90 -70.12
C LEU A 32 -18.94 32.92 -71.16
N SER A 33 -17.87 32.15 -70.94
CA SER A 33 -17.02 31.65 -72.03
C SER A 33 -16.24 30.41 -71.64
N ASP A 34 -16.45 29.41 -72.50
CA ASP A 34 -15.53 28.34 -72.93
C ASP A 34 -15.47 27.01 -72.16
N ASP A 35 -15.74 25.97 -72.94
CA ASP A 35 -15.67 24.54 -72.61
C ASP A 35 -14.27 24.18 -72.11
N SER A 36 -14.17 23.69 -70.88
CA SER A 36 -13.10 22.77 -70.53
C SER A 36 -13.61 21.76 -69.51
N ASP A 37 -13.96 20.58 -70.03
CA ASP A 37 -14.17 19.33 -69.28
C ASP A 37 -12.82 18.81 -68.75
N GLY A 38 -12.12 19.69 -68.02
CA GLY A 38 -10.85 19.43 -67.36
C GLY A 38 -11.14 18.86 -65.99
N GLY A 39 -11.00 17.52 -65.89
CA GLY A 39 -11.20 16.75 -64.67
C GLY A 39 -10.72 17.50 -63.43
N MET A 40 -11.63 17.66 -62.48
CA MET A 40 -11.43 18.31 -61.19
C MET A 40 -10.07 17.89 -60.62
N ASP A 41 -9.09 18.80 -60.67
CA ASP A 41 -7.71 18.60 -60.27
C ASP A 41 -7.67 17.92 -58.88
N ASP A 42 -7.00 16.78 -58.77
CA ASP A 42 -6.94 15.98 -57.53
C ASP A 42 -6.52 16.86 -56.33
N ASP A 43 -5.70 17.87 -56.58
CA ASP A 43 -5.23 18.84 -55.58
C ASP A 43 -6.34 19.76 -55.05
N ALA A 44 -7.38 20.04 -55.86
CA ALA A 44 -8.59 20.72 -55.40
C ALA A 44 -9.47 19.81 -54.53
N MET A 45 -9.52 18.50 -54.84
CA MET A 45 -10.24 17.51 -54.05
C MET A 45 -9.59 17.30 -52.67
N PHE A 46 -8.26 17.20 -52.62
CA PHE A 46 -7.51 17.11 -51.35
C PHE A 46 -7.68 18.35 -50.48
N ARG A 47 -7.76 19.54 -51.08
CA ARG A 47 -8.04 20.79 -50.35
C ARG A 47 -9.45 20.79 -49.76
N MET A 48 -10.44 20.32 -50.50
CA MET A 48 -11.80 20.14 -49.97
C MET A 48 -11.84 19.12 -48.84
N ASP A 49 -11.16 17.98 -48.96
CA ASP A 49 -11.10 16.96 -47.91
C ASP A 49 -10.39 17.47 -46.65
N ALA A 50 -9.31 18.24 -46.81
CA ALA A 50 -8.63 18.90 -45.69
C ALA A 50 -9.56 19.91 -44.99
N TYR A 51 -10.33 20.68 -45.77
CA TYR A 51 -11.29 21.65 -45.24
C TYR A 51 -12.49 20.96 -44.57
N LEU A 52 -13.01 19.87 -45.14
CA LEU A 52 -14.04 19.04 -44.53
C LEU A 52 -13.54 18.38 -43.26
N ALA A 53 -12.31 17.86 -43.23
CA ALA A 53 -11.70 17.30 -42.03
C ALA A 53 -11.53 18.36 -40.93
N GLN A 54 -11.14 19.59 -41.31
CA GLN A 54 -11.08 20.74 -40.41
C GLN A 54 -12.48 21.08 -39.87
N ILE A 55 -13.50 21.16 -40.73
CA ILE A 55 -14.91 21.40 -40.34
C ILE A 55 -15.44 20.28 -39.44
N PHE A 56 -15.12 19.01 -39.71
CA PHE A 56 -15.51 17.89 -38.85
C PHE A 56 -14.79 17.91 -37.51
N LYS A 57 -13.53 18.36 -37.47
CA LYS A 57 -12.75 18.54 -36.24
C LYS A 57 -13.28 19.73 -35.43
N ASP A 58 -13.63 20.82 -36.09
CA ASP A 58 -14.17 22.03 -35.46
C ASP A 58 -15.63 21.84 -35.05
N ARG A 59 -16.46 21.12 -35.82
CA ARG A 59 -17.80 20.66 -35.39
C ARG A 59 -17.72 19.65 -34.26
N LYS A 60 -16.72 18.76 -34.20
CA LYS A 60 -16.52 17.88 -33.04
C LYS A 60 -16.17 18.67 -31.77
N ASN A 61 -15.50 19.81 -31.91
CA ASN A 61 -15.15 20.69 -30.81
C ASN A 61 -16.29 21.66 -30.44
N GLN A 62 -17.15 22.08 -31.39
CA GLN A 62 -18.30 22.97 -31.16
C GLN A 62 -19.60 22.23 -30.80
N ALA A 63 -19.82 21.02 -31.32
CA ALA A 63 -21.01 20.21 -31.04
C ALA A 63 -20.81 19.32 -29.80
N GLY A 64 -20.84 19.93 -28.61
CA GLY A 64 -21.29 19.28 -27.35
C GLY A 64 -20.62 17.98 -26.89
N GLY A 65 -19.55 17.50 -27.50
CA GLY A 65 -18.86 16.26 -27.11
C GLY A 65 -18.17 16.37 -25.75
N GLU A 66 -17.74 17.60 -25.39
CA GLU A 66 -17.13 17.92 -24.11
C GLU A 66 -18.15 18.16 -22.99
N THR A 67 -19.44 18.36 -23.28
CA THR A 67 -20.42 18.75 -22.25
C THR A 67 -20.98 17.55 -21.49
N ALA A 68 -21.36 16.45 -22.13
CA ALA A 68 -21.97 15.31 -21.43
C ALA A 68 -21.01 14.60 -20.47
N GLN A 69 -19.76 14.37 -20.90
CA GLN A 69 -18.74 13.77 -20.03
C GLN A 69 -18.33 14.73 -18.90
N SER A 70 -18.18 16.02 -19.18
CA SER A 70 -17.89 17.02 -18.14
C SER A 70 -19.03 17.18 -17.15
N GLN A 71 -20.28 17.22 -17.62
CA GLN A 71 -21.48 17.20 -16.77
C GLN A 71 -21.55 15.93 -15.93
N LEU A 72 -21.22 14.77 -16.49
CA LEU A 72 -21.16 13.51 -15.75
C LEU A 72 -20.07 13.55 -14.66
N VAL A 73 -18.91 14.14 -14.93
CA VAL A 73 -17.85 14.32 -13.91
C VAL A 73 -18.32 15.27 -12.81
N LEU A 74 -18.95 16.40 -13.15
CA LEU A 74 -19.51 17.34 -12.17
C LEU A 74 -20.60 16.69 -11.32
N PHE A 75 -21.51 15.92 -11.93
CA PHE A 75 -22.52 15.14 -11.22
C PHE A 75 -21.88 14.15 -10.24
N LYS A 76 -20.90 13.36 -10.70
CA LYS A 76 -20.16 12.42 -9.85
C LYS A 76 -19.45 13.12 -8.70
N LEU A 77 -18.85 14.29 -8.92
CA LEU A 77 -18.24 15.10 -7.85
C LEU A 77 -19.28 15.61 -6.85
N ARG A 78 -20.47 16.01 -7.31
CA ARG A 78 -21.57 16.42 -6.42
C ARG A 78 -22.06 15.26 -5.57
N VAL A 79 -22.19 14.06 -6.14
CA VAL A 79 -22.51 12.83 -5.40
C VAL A 79 -21.44 12.54 -4.34
N LEU A 80 -20.15 12.70 -4.65
CA LEU A 80 -19.08 12.56 -3.65
C LEU A 80 -19.19 13.58 -2.51
N SER A 81 -19.60 14.82 -2.80
CA SER A 81 -19.84 15.82 -1.76
C SER A 81 -21.01 15.46 -0.86
N LEU A 82 -22.11 14.91 -1.41
CA LEU A 82 -23.23 14.39 -0.60
C LEU A 82 -22.80 13.22 0.28
N LEU A 83 -22.01 12.28 -0.27
CA LEU A 83 -21.44 11.18 0.50
C LEU A 83 -20.53 11.67 1.63
N GLU A 84 -19.75 12.73 1.41
CA GLU A 84 -18.91 13.31 2.45
C GLU A 84 -19.72 13.91 3.61
N VAL A 85 -20.84 14.59 3.31
CA VAL A 85 -21.77 15.08 4.34
C VAL A 85 -22.37 13.90 5.11
N TYR A 86 -22.88 12.88 4.40
CA TYR A 86 -23.42 11.67 5.02
C TYR A 86 -22.40 11.00 5.96
N LEU A 87 -21.16 10.81 5.51
CA LEU A 87 -20.09 10.19 6.30
C LEU A 87 -19.71 11.03 7.52
N HIS A 88 -19.85 12.35 7.46
CA HIS A 88 -19.58 13.22 8.60
C HIS A 88 -20.59 13.00 9.72
N GLU A 89 -21.87 12.90 9.37
CA GLU A 89 -22.98 12.74 10.31
C GLU A 89 -23.13 11.29 10.80
N ASN A 90 -22.81 10.31 9.95
CA ASN A 90 -23.13 8.88 10.17
C ASN A 90 -21.88 7.99 10.27
N SER A 91 -20.75 8.53 10.74
CA SER A 91 -19.45 7.83 10.75
C SER A 91 -19.41 6.53 11.57
N ALA A 92 -20.36 6.33 12.49
CA ALA A 92 -20.50 5.11 13.29
C ALA A 92 -21.44 4.05 12.68
N GLU A 93 -22.18 4.40 11.63
CA GLU A 93 -23.22 3.54 11.04
C GLU A 93 -22.62 2.41 10.17
N PRO A 94 -23.23 1.21 10.15
CA PRO A 94 -22.72 0.08 9.40
C PRO A 94 -22.63 0.34 7.89
N GLU A 95 -23.48 1.21 7.34
CA GLU A 95 -23.51 1.64 5.93
C GLU A 95 -22.19 2.27 5.48
N VAL A 96 -21.38 2.81 6.40
CA VAL A 96 -20.04 3.33 6.10
C VAL A 96 -19.16 2.26 5.44
N LEU A 97 -19.32 0.98 5.78
CA LEU A 97 -18.60 -0.12 5.11
C LEU A 97 -19.03 -0.29 3.64
N MET A 98 -20.31 -0.08 3.34
CA MET A 98 -20.81 -0.12 1.96
C MET A 98 -20.28 1.07 1.17
N VAL A 99 -20.26 2.28 1.76
CA VAL A 99 -19.65 3.45 1.14
C VAL A 99 -18.17 3.22 0.88
N TYR A 100 -17.43 2.71 1.89
CA TYR A 100 -16.03 2.34 1.75
C TYR A 100 -15.80 1.35 0.60
N LEU A 101 -16.57 0.26 0.53
CA LEU A 101 -16.41 -0.77 -0.49
C LEU A 101 -16.57 -0.20 -1.91
N ASN A 102 -17.60 0.63 -2.11
CA ASN A 102 -17.88 1.24 -3.41
C ASN A 102 -16.79 2.25 -3.81
N LEU A 103 -16.36 3.11 -2.87
CA LEU A 103 -15.29 4.08 -3.11
C LEU A 103 -13.94 3.40 -3.34
N ALA A 104 -13.59 2.36 -2.57
CA ALA A 104 -12.35 1.61 -2.75
C ALA A 104 -12.33 0.89 -4.10
N ARG A 105 -13.45 0.27 -4.51
CA ARG A 105 -13.58 -0.36 -5.83
C ARG A 105 -13.42 0.66 -6.96
N ALA A 106 -14.09 1.82 -6.86
CA ALA A 106 -13.93 2.90 -7.83
C ALA A 106 -12.48 3.40 -7.86
N PHE A 107 -11.85 3.61 -6.71
CA PHE A 107 -10.49 4.11 -6.65
C PHE A 107 -9.47 3.16 -7.29
N VAL A 108 -9.60 1.85 -7.06
CA VAL A 108 -8.68 0.84 -7.59
C VAL A 108 -8.92 0.58 -9.09
N ASN A 109 -10.14 0.81 -9.59
CA ASN A 109 -10.47 0.59 -11.01
C ASN A 109 -9.64 1.51 -11.92
N PRO A 110 -8.84 0.97 -12.86
CA PRO A 110 -8.03 1.77 -13.78
C PRO A 110 -8.83 2.81 -14.57
N GLN A 111 -10.06 2.49 -14.97
CA GLN A 111 -10.90 3.37 -15.79
C GLN A 111 -11.34 4.63 -15.04
N THR A 112 -11.35 4.61 -13.71
CA THR A 112 -11.66 5.79 -12.91
C THR A 112 -10.61 6.89 -13.07
N ALA A 113 -9.33 6.51 -13.29
CA ALA A 113 -8.27 7.47 -13.60
C ALA A 113 -8.35 8.01 -15.03
N GLU A 114 -8.87 7.20 -15.96
CA GLU A 114 -9.06 7.60 -17.35
C GLU A 114 -10.20 8.61 -17.50
N ILE A 115 -11.21 8.53 -16.63
CA ILE A 115 -12.38 9.44 -16.63
C ILE A 115 -12.03 10.82 -16.05
N SER A 116 -11.32 10.89 -14.90
CA SER A 116 -10.91 12.17 -14.30
C SER A 116 -9.91 11.97 -13.16
N GLU A 117 -8.74 12.62 -13.23
CA GLU A 117 -7.78 12.65 -12.13
C GLU A 117 -8.37 13.32 -10.88
N GLN A 118 -9.11 14.42 -11.06
CA GLN A 118 -9.76 15.15 -9.97
C GLN A 118 -10.77 14.25 -9.22
N PHE A 119 -11.56 13.47 -9.94
CA PHE A 119 -12.49 12.52 -9.34
C PHE A 119 -11.75 11.46 -8.51
N GLY A 120 -10.66 10.91 -9.04
CA GLY A 120 -9.81 9.96 -8.30
C GLY A 120 -9.19 10.56 -7.03
N GLN A 121 -8.68 11.80 -7.10
CA GLN A 121 -8.16 12.52 -5.92
C GLN A 121 -9.26 12.80 -4.89
N ARG A 122 -10.48 13.10 -5.34
CA ARG A 122 -11.62 13.34 -4.44
C ARG A 122 -12.02 12.07 -3.70
N ILE A 123 -12.12 10.93 -4.40
CA ILE A 123 -12.36 9.62 -3.77
C ILE A 123 -11.28 9.30 -2.74
N TRP A 124 -10.01 9.49 -3.11
CA TRP A 124 -8.87 9.27 -2.21
C TRP A 124 -8.97 10.13 -0.95
N GLY A 125 -9.29 11.42 -1.10
CA GLY A 125 -9.47 12.35 0.01
C GLY A 125 -10.58 11.90 0.97
N ILE A 126 -11.72 11.45 0.45
CA ILE A 126 -12.85 10.94 1.26
C ILE A 126 -12.45 9.66 1.99
N LEU A 127 -11.88 8.67 1.28
CA LEU A 127 -11.41 7.43 1.88
C LEU A 127 -10.46 7.70 3.05
N GLN A 128 -9.43 8.54 2.83
CA GLN A 128 -8.44 8.81 3.86
C GLN A 128 -8.99 9.62 5.03
N LYS A 129 -9.65 10.75 4.76
CA LYS A 129 -9.97 11.74 5.79
C LYS A 129 -11.29 11.47 6.50
N LYS A 130 -12.28 10.90 5.80
CA LYS A 130 -13.66 10.76 6.28
C LYS A 130 -14.02 9.34 6.70
N ILE A 131 -13.27 8.34 6.26
CA ILE A 131 -13.50 6.94 6.64
C ILE A 131 -12.33 6.42 7.49
N LEU A 132 -11.13 6.33 6.91
CA LEU A 132 -10.01 5.61 7.53
C LEU A 132 -9.44 6.33 8.75
N LYS A 133 -9.41 7.67 8.72
CA LYS A 133 -8.94 8.52 9.83
C LYS A 133 -10.07 9.08 10.69
N ALA A 134 -11.31 8.66 10.47
CA ALA A 134 -12.42 9.10 11.29
C ALA A 134 -12.24 8.67 12.75
N LYS A 135 -12.70 9.53 13.66
CA LYS A 135 -12.71 9.25 15.11
C LYS A 135 -13.62 8.07 15.40
N ASP A 136 -14.87 8.19 14.92
CA ASP A 136 -15.89 7.16 14.99
C ASP A 136 -15.81 6.22 13.79
N PHE A 137 -16.37 5.03 13.97
CA PHE A 137 -16.30 3.95 12.98
C PHE A 137 -17.37 2.90 13.30
N PRO A 138 -17.72 2.02 12.35
CA PRO A 138 -18.73 0.99 12.55
C PRO A 138 -18.35 0.02 13.67
N ARG A 139 -19.02 0.11 14.81
CA ARG A 139 -18.83 -0.79 15.97
C ARG A 139 -20.04 -1.69 16.24
N GLY A 140 -21.19 -1.37 15.65
CA GLY A 140 -22.45 -2.09 15.87
C GLY A 140 -22.42 -3.55 15.41
N GLY A 141 -23.29 -4.36 16.01
CA GLY A 141 -23.41 -5.80 15.72
C GLY A 141 -23.89 -6.13 14.30
N ALA A 142 -24.43 -5.14 13.57
CA ALA A 142 -24.88 -5.28 12.19
C ALA A 142 -23.74 -5.61 11.20
N VAL A 143 -22.51 -5.22 11.52
CA VAL A 143 -21.34 -5.62 10.74
C VAL A 143 -21.08 -7.11 10.98
N GLN A 144 -20.87 -7.92 9.96
CA GLN A 144 -20.56 -9.35 10.14
C GLN A 144 -19.05 -9.59 10.06
N LEU A 145 -18.51 -10.47 10.92
CA LEU A 145 -17.08 -10.81 10.90
C LEU A 145 -16.62 -11.39 9.55
N PRO A 146 -17.35 -12.30 8.87
CA PRO A 146 -16.97 -12.80 7.55
C PRO A 146 -16.81 -11.69 6.49
N THR A 147 -17.60 -10.62 6.59
CA THR A 147 -17.45 -9.46 5.71
C THR A 147 -16.12 -8.74 5.97
N LEU A 148 -15.77 -8.53 7.24
CA LEU A 148 -14.49 -7.92 7.64
C LEU A 148 -13.29 -8.79 7.25
N GLU A 149 -13.39 -10.10 7.41
CA GLU A 149 -12.38 -11.06 6.97
C GLU A 149 -12.16 -11.02 5.46
N SER A 150 -13.24 -11.04 4.67
CA SER A 150 -13.16 -10.91 3.22
C SER A 150 -12.49 -9.59 2.79
N LEU A 151 -12.82 -8.49 3.47
CA LEU A 151 -12.21 -7.19 3.20
C LEU A 151 -10.73 -7.16 3.60
N LEU A 152 -10.38 -7.75 4.75
CA LEU A 152 -9.01 -7.86 5.22
C LEU A 152 -8.15 -8.63 4.23
N GLU A 153 -8.61 -9.80 3.79
CA GLU A 153 -7.90 -10.64 2.82
C GLU A 153 -7.68 -9.91 1.48
N LYS A 154 -8.72 -9.21 0.99
CA LYS A 154 -8.63 -8.41 -0.25
C LYS A 154 -7.61 -7.29 -0.14
N ASN A 155 -7.56 -6.60 1.00
CA ASN A 155 -6.62 -5.50 1.23
C ASN A 155 -5.18 -6.01 1.38
N LEU A 156 -4.94 -7.12 2.10
CA LEU A 156 -3.61 -7.72 2.19
C LEU A 156 -3.10 -8.17 0.81
N LYS A 157 -3.94 -8.84 0.02
CA LYS A 157 -3.63 -9.19 -1.39
C LYS A 157 -3.35 -7.95 -2.24
N LEU A 158 -4.02 -6.83 -1.99
CA LEU A 158 -3.79 -5.58 -2.72
C LEU A 158 -2.48 -4.91 -2.32
N ALA A 159 -2.13 -4.95 -1.04
CA ALA A 159 -0.86 -4.44 -0.51
C ALA A 159 0.35 -5.26 -0.96
N SER A 160 0.17 -6.56 -1.25
CA SER A 160 1.24 -7.45 -1.74
C SER A 160 1.39 -7.49 -3.26
N LYS A 161 0.46 -6.90 -4.03
CA LYS A 161 0.48 -6.94 -5.50
C LYS A 161 1.69 -6.21 -6.07
N PRO A 162 2.50 -6.87 -6.93
CA PRO A 162 3.54 -6.19 -7.68
C PRO A 162 2.95 -5.23 -8.72
N LEU A 163 3.69 -4.16 -9.01
CA LEU A 163 3.38 -3.29 -10.12
C LEU A 163 3.49 -4.07 -11.44
N LYS A 164 2.36 -4.32 -12.10
CA LYS A 164 2.34 -4.94 -13.42
C LYS A 164 2.86 -3.95 -14.47
N ARG A 165 4.15 -4.01 -14.80
CA ARG A 165 4.70 -3.37 -16.01
C ARG A 165 4.21 -4.19 -17.21
N LYS A 166 3.33 -3.63 -18.05
CA LYS A 166 2.93 -4.29 -19.31
C LYS A 166 4.19 -4.51 -20.16
N LYS A 167 4.38 -5.72 -20.71
CA LYS A 167 5.53 -6.06 -21.57
C LYS A 167 5.60 -5.22 -22.87
N SER A 168 4.50 -4.56 -23.27
CA SER A 168 4.45 -3.60 -24.39
C SER A 168 4.81 -2.16 -24.01
N ALA A 169 5.29 -1.90 -22.79
CA ALA A 169 5.58 -0.55 -22.27
C ALA A 169 6.89 0.08 -22.77
N GLY A 170 7.50 -0.46 -23.84
CA GLY A 170 8.63 0.20 -24.52
C GLY A 170 8.28 1.61 -25.01
N ASN A 171 7.00 1.89 -25.30
CA ASN A 171 6.53 3.15 -25.89
C ASN A 171 5.70 4.04 -24.93
N LEU A 172 5.72 3.81 -23.61
CA LEU A 172 4.99 4.68 -22.66
C LEU A 172 5.87 5.86 -22.22
N SER A 173 5.39 7.10 -22.40
CA SER A 173 6.12 8.30 -21.98
C SER A 173 6.50 8.28 -20.50
N LYS A 174 7.65 8.86 -20.15
CA LYS A 174 8.15 8.97 -18.75
C LYS A 174 7.07 9.53 -17.81
N LYS A 175 6.26 10.49 -18.29
CA LYS A 175 5.13 11.08 -17.55
C LYS A 175 4.03 10.06 -17.22
N LYS A 176 3.63 9.22 -18.18
CA LYS A 176 2.62 8.16 -17.97
C LYS A 176 3.13 7.07 -17.01
N GLN A 177 4.42 6.71 -17.09
CA GLN A 177 5.03 5.76 -16.16
C GLN A 177 5.07 6.30 -14.73
N SER A 178 5.43 7.57 -14.55
CA SER A 178 5.43 8.24 -13.24
C SER A 178 4.03 8.31 -12.63
N ALA A 179 3.01 8.69 -13.43
CA ALA A 179 1.62 8.71 -12.98
C ALA A 179 1.10 7.33 -12.55
N MET A 180 1.42 6.28 -13.30
CA MET A 180 1.09 4.90 -12.94
C MET A 180 1.76 4.47 -11.63
N TRP A 181 3.03 4.83 -11.44
CA TRP A 181 3.77 4.55 -10.21
C TRP A 181 3.17 5.28 -9.00
N LYS A 182 2.82 6.56 -9.15
CA LYS A 182 2.13 7.36 -8.12
C LYS A 182 0.79 6.73 -7.75
N ARG A 183 -0.03 6.37 -8.75
CA ARG A 183 -1.33 5.70 -8.52
C ARG A 183 -1.16 4.37 -7.80
N HIS A 184 -0.19 3.55 -8.21
CA HIS A 184 0.08 2.27 -7.55
C HIS A 184 0.48 2.47 -6.08
N LYS A 185 1.35 3.45 -5.77
CA LYS A 185 1.68 3.81 -4.39
C LYS A 185 0.45 4.22 -3.59
N MET A 186 -0.45 5.03 -4.15
CA MET A 186 -1.70 5.41 -3.48
C MET A 186 -2.60 4.19 -3.22
N ILE A 187 -2.70 3.26 -4.16
CA ILE A 187 -3.47 2.02 -3.99
C ILE A 187 -2.88 1.13 -2.89
N VAL A 188 -1.55 0.98 -2.84
CA VAL A 188 -0.88 0.22 -1.76
C VAL A 188 -1.11 0.91 -0.40
N SER A 189 -0.98 2.23 -0.34
CA SER A 189 -1.28 3.01 0.87
C SER A 189 -2.74 2.85 1.30
N LEU A 190 -3.69 2.88 0.35
CA LEU A 190 -5.10 2.62 0.62
C LEU A 190 -5.29 1.26 1.30
N ALA A 191 -4.66 0.24 0.74
CA ALA A 191 -4.79 -1.13 1.21
C ALA A 191 -4.23 -1.31 2.63
N GLN A 192 -3.10 -0.66 2.92
CA GLN A 192 -2.49 -0.67 4.25
C GLN A 192 -3.35 0.08 5.28
N ASP A 193 -3.78 1.31 4.96
CA ASP A 193 -4.64 2.10 5.84
C ASP A 193 -5.98 1.41 6.10
N SER A 194 -6.56 0.80 5.05
CA SER A 194 -7.77 -0.03 5.14
C SER A 194 -7.58 -1.23 6.05
N THR A 195 -6.44 -1.91 5.96
CA THR A 195 -6.12 -3.04 6.84
C THR A 195 -6.13 -2.61 8.30
N PHE A 196 -5.50 -1.47 8.63
CA PHE A 196 -5.52 -0.96 10.00
C PHE A 196 -6.92 -0.58 10.47
N TRP A 197 -7.72 0.04 9.60
CA TRP A 197 -9.09 0.42 9.91
C TRP A 197 -10.01 -0.81 10.12
N ILE A 198 -9.90 -1.83 9.28
CA ILE A 198 -10.64 -3.10 9.45
C ILE A 198 -10.24 -3.78 10.76
N LEU A 199 -8.94 -3.84 11.08
CA LEU A 199 -8.47 -4.38 12.35
C LEU A 199 -8.91 -3.53 13.56
N LYS A 200 -9.09 -2.22 13.39
CA LYS A 200 -9.67 -1.32 14.40
C LYS A 200 -11.13 -1.71 14.68
N ILE A 201 -11.93 -1.95 13.63
CA ILE A 201 -13.31 -2.44 13.74
C ILE A 201 -13.35 -3.80 14.43
N ILE A 202 -12.57 -4.77 13.96
CA ILE A 202 -12.52 -6.12 14.54
C ILE A 202 -12.16 -6.04 16.03
N GLY A 203 -11.11 -5.30 16.38
CA GLY A 203 -10.65 -5.20 17.77
C GLY A 203 -11.50 -4.32 18.69
N ALA A 204 -12.47 -3.58 18.17
CA ALA A 204 -13.46 -2.87 18.99
C ALA A 204 -14.64 -3.76 19.37
N ARG A 205 -14.72 -4.96 18.77
CA ARG A 205 -15.73 -5.96 19.05
C ARG A 205 -15.11 -7.05 19.90
N ASN A 206 -15.88 -7.53 20.87
CA ASN A 206 -15.44 -8.54 21.83
C ASN A 206 -15.61 -9.96 21.24
N PHE A 207 -15.00 -10.21 20.08
CA PHE A 207 -14.96 -11.55 19.50
C PHE A 207 -14.12 -12.50 20.35
N SER A 208 -14.55 -13.74 20.46
CA SER A 208 -13.76 -14.82 21.08
C SER A 208 -12.54 -15.19 20.25
N GLU A 209 -11.55 -15.86 20.86
CA GLU A 209 -10.37 -16.34 20.14
C GLU A 209 -10.73 -17.30 19.00
N CYS A 210 -11.74 -18.15 19.19
CA CYS A 210 -12.23 -19.07 18.17
C CYS A 210 -12.80 -18.34 16.94
N GLU A 211 -13.56 -17.26 17.15
CA GLU A 211 -14.09 -16.44 16.05
C GLU A 211 -12.98 -15.72 15.29
N LEU A 212 -11.94 -15.27 15.98
CA LEU A 212 -10.80 -14.59 15.37
C LEU A 212 -9.85 -15.54 14.60
N GLN A 213 -10.11 -16.85 14.60
CA GLN A 213 -9.26 -17.82 13.91
C GLN A 213 -9.20 -17.57 12.40
N GLY A 214 -10.30 -17.16 11.77
CA GLY A 214 -10.32 -16.81 10.33
C GLY A 214 -9.42 -15.62 10.00
N VAL A 215 -9.40 -14.60 10.87
CA VAL A 215 -8.46 -13.47 10.79
C VAL A 215 -7.01 -13.95 10.88
N ILE A 216 -6.70 -14.85 11.82
CA ILE A 216 -5.36 -15.42 11.96
C ILE A 216 -4.96 -16.21 10.72
N ASP A 217 -5.84 -17.02 10.16
CA ASP A 217 -5.54 -17.84 8.99
C ASP A 217 -5.30 -17.01 7.72
N ILE A 218 -6.00 -15.87 7.58
CA ILE A 218 -5.70 -14.87 6.55
C ILE A 218 -4.25 -14.37 6.67
N PHE A 219 -3.80 -14.01 7.87
CA PHE A 219 -2.43 -13.55 8.08
C PHE A 219 -1.39 -14.67 7.89
N LYS A 220 -1.69 -15.91 8.32
CA LYS A 220 -0.83 -17.07 8.03
C LYS A 220 -0.65 -17.26 6.53
N GLY A 221 -1.74 -17.18 5.76
CA GLY A 221 -1.70 -17.29 4.31
C GLY A 221 -0.90 -16.18 3.63
N GLU A 222 -1.03 -14.93 4.09
CA GLU A 222 -0.22 -13.81 3.56
C GLU A 222 1.27 -13.96 3.91
N LEU A 223 1.59 -14.36 5.16
CA LEU A 223 2.97 -14.62 5.56
C LEU A 223 3.59 -15.77 4.77
N ALA A 224 2.87 -16.87 4.55
CA ALA A 224 3.36 -17.97 3.72
C ALA A 224 3.78 -17.46 2.33
N ARG A 225 2.92 -16.65 1.69
CA ARG A 225 3.23 -16.01 0.40
C ARG A 225 4.40 -15.03 0.49
N TYR A 226 4.54 -14.27 1.58
CA TYR A 226 5.67 -13.35 1.80
C TYR A 226 7.02 -14.08 1.78
N PHE A 227 7.11 -15.24 2.45
CA PHE A 227 8.35 -16.04 2.51
C PHE A 227 8.63 -16.81 1.21
N GLU A 228 7.59 -17.30 0.53
CA GLU A 228 7.75 -18.16 -0.66
C GLU A 228 7.91 -17.35 -1.96
N SER A 229 7.29 -16.17 -2.04
CA SER A 229 7.26 -15.38 -3.26
C SER A 229 8.30 -14.25 -3.28
N LYS A 230 9.17 -14.28 -4.31
CA LYS A 230 10.02 -13.14 -4.68
C LYS A 230 9.21 -11.94 -5.21
N THR A 231 7.96 -12.15 -5.62
CA THR A 231 7.13 -11.10 -6.24
C THR A 231 6.23 -10.37 -5.25
N SER A 232 6.05 -10.90 -4.03
CA SER A 232 5.29 -10.20 -2.99
C SER A 232 5.95 -8.86 -2.67
N GLN A 233 5.21 -7.77 -2.84
CA GLN A 233 5.70 -6.41 -2.53
C GLN A 233 5.26 -5.93 -1.14
N ILE A 234 4.70 -6.82 -0.32
CA ILE A 234 4.36 -6.47 1.05
C ILE A 234 5.65 -6.13 1.82
N LYS A 235 5.63 -4.99 2.50
CA LYS A 235 6.76 -4.49 3.28
C LYS A 235 6.75 -5.13 4.66
N SER A 236 7.92 -5.53 5.16
CA SER A 236 8.07 -6.01 6.54
C SER A 236 7.57 -4.98 7.55
N ASP A 237 7.92 -3.70 7.37
CA ASP A 237 7.49 -2.61 8.25
C ASP A 237 5.97 -2.52 8.41
N PHE A 238 5.21 -2.80 7.35
CA PHE A 238 3.76 -2.82 7.41
C PHE A 238 3.25 -3.97 8.28
N LEU A 239 3.82 -5.17 8.13
CA LEU A 239 3.50 -6.32 8.99
C LEU A 239 3.93 -6.08 10.45
N THR A 240 5.10 -5.46 10.67
CA THR A 240 5.58 -5.06 11.99
C THR A 240 4.60 -4.10 12.66
N GLU A 241 4.11 -3.11 11.93
CA GLU A 241 3.12 -2.15 12.44
C GLU A 241 1.78 -2.82 12.77
N ILE A 242 1.36 -3.87 12.04
CA ILE A 242 0.18 -4.67 12.40
C ILE A 242 0.37 -5.31 13.78
N TYR A 243 1.51 -5.93 14.05
CA TYR A 243 1.79 -6.57 15.35
C TYR A 243 1.92 -5.56 16.48
N ARG A 244 2.45 -4.38 16.19
CA ARG A 244 2.50 -3.27 17.14
C ARG A 244 1.10 -2.79 17.55
N ARG A 245 0.20 -2.60 16.58
CA ARG A 245 -1.17 -2.11 16.81
C ARG A 245 -2.10 -3.20 17.37
N LYS A 246 -1.86 -4.46 17.00
CA LYS A 246 -2.66 -5.63 17.39
C LYS A 246 -1.75 -6.78 17.82
N PRO A 247 -1.16 -6.71 19.04
CA PRO A 247 -0.22 -7.72 19.53
C PRO A 247 -0.75 -9.15 19.53
N TRP A 248 -2.06 -9.34 19.72
CA TRP A 248 -2.69 -10.66 19.71
C TRP A 248 -2.47 -11.41 18.40
N ILE A 249 -2.46 -10.72 17.25
CA ILE A 249 -2.20 -11.33 15.93
C ILE A 249 -0.78 -11.89 15.91
N GLY A 250 0.19 -11.07 16.32
CA GLY A 250 1.59 -11.47 16.37
C GLY A 250 1.83 -12.66 17.32
N ARG A 251 1.21 -12.65 18.50
CA ARG A 251 1.30 -13.75 19.48
C ARG A 251 0.78 -15.08 18.92
N HIS A 252 -0.36 -15.07 18.23
CA HIS A 252 -0.91 -16.27 17.57
C HIS A 252 -0.03 -16.78 16.41
N LEU A 253 0.63 -15.86 15.69
CA LEU A 253 1.50 -16.21 14.56
C LEU A 253 2.94 -16.55 14.98
N PHE A 254 3.31 -16.38 16.25
CA PHE A 254 4.69 -16.47 16.70
C PHE A 254 5.35 -17.81 16.36
N GLY A 255 4.70 -18.92 16.71
CA GLY A 255 5.23 -20.25 16.41
C GLY A 255 5.34 -20.57 14.92
N PHE A 256 4.44 -20.01 14.10
CA PHE A 256 4.48 -20.15 12.63
C PHE A 256 5.60 -19.30 12.01
N LEU A 257 5.76 -18.07 12.51
CA LEU A 257 6.79 -17.15 12.05
C LEU A 257 8.19 -17.67 12.36
N LEU A 258 8.42 -18.20 13.56
CA LEU A 258 9.72 -18.81 13.93
C LEU A 258 10.09 -19.95 12.97
N GLU A 259 9.12 -20.81 12.64
CA GLU A 259 9.31 -21.92 11.72
C GLU A 259 9.63 -21.44 10.31
N LYS A 260 8.85 -20.48 9.77
CA LYS A 260 9.12 -19.90 8.45
C LYS A 260 10.46 -19.16 8.41
N CYS A 261 10.88 -18.47 9.47
CA CYS A 261 12.19 -17.85 9.55
C CYS A 261 13.32 -18.90 9.55
N SER A 262 13.16 -20.03 10.25
CA SER A 262 14.16 -21.10 10.24
C SER A 262 14.27 -21.78 8.88
N SER A 263 13.15 -21.99 8.17
CA SER A 263 13.12 -22.75 6.91
C SER A 263 13.09 -21.87 5.64
N ALA A 264 13.26 -20.56 5.78
CA ALA A 264 13.13 -19.62 4.65
C ALA A 264 14.21 -19.87 3.60
N LYS A 265 13.79 -20.19 2.37
CA LYS A 265 14.69 -20.37 1.20
C LYS A 265 15.38 -19.07 0.77
N LEU A 266 14.74 -17.92 1.03
CA LEU A 266 15.22 -16.61 0.63
C LEU A 266 15.88 -15.92 1.82
N GLU A 267 17.21 -15.81 1.83
CA GLU A 267 17.96 -15.19 2.94
C GLU A 267 17.46 -13.78 3.26
N PHE A 268 17.22 -12.95 2.24
CA PHE A 268 16.77 -11.58 2.48
C PHE A 268 15.41 -11.52 3.20
N ARG A 269 14.49 -12.45 2.90
CA ARG A 269 13.19 -12.56 3.60
C ARG A 269 13.35 -13.04 5.01
N ARG A 270 14.24 -14.00 5.24
CA ARG A 270 14.58 -14.48 6.58
C ARG A 270 15.02 -13.32 7.45
N VAL A 271 15.96 -12.51 6.98
CA VAL A 271 16.52 -11.39 7.75
C VAL A 271 15.47 -10.29 7.95
N GLU A 272 14.71 -9.90 6.92
CA GLU A 272 13.63 -8.91 7.05
C GLU A 272 12.54 -9.34 8.06
N ALA A 273 12.22 -10.63 8.12
CA ALA A 273 11.21 -11.16 9.03
C ALA A 273 11.68 -11.25 10.49
N LEU A 274 12.98 -11.09 10.78
CA LEU A 274 13.47 -11.08 12.16
C LEU A 274 12.89 -9.92 12.96
N ASP A 275 12.65 -8.76 12.32
CA ASP A 275 12.01 -7.63 12.99
C ASP A 275 10.57 -7.92 13.41
N LEU A 276 9.85 -8.77 12.66
CA LEU A 276 8.51 -9.24 13.02
C LEU A 276 8.56 -10.06 14.31
N VAL A 277 9.53 -10.97 14.41
CA VAL A 277 9.76 -11.79 15.61
C VAL A 277 10.10 -10.90 16.82
N ILE A 278 10.94 -9.89 16.62
CA ILE A 278 11.32 -8.94 17.68
C ILE A 278 10.14 -8.11 18.16
N GLU A 279 9.27 -7.64 17.26
CA GLU A 279 8.09 -6.85 17.65
C GLU A 279 7.13 -7.69 18.49
N ILE A 280 6.96 -8.98 18.16
CA ILE A 280 6.17 -9.92 18.97
C ILE A 280 6.81 -10.07 20.36
N LEU A 281 8.11 -10.36 20.45
CA LEU A 281 8.82 -10.51 21.72
C LEU A 281 8.76 -9.22 22.57
N LYS A 282 8.89 -8.06 21.93
CA LYS A 282 8.74 -6.75 22.59
C LYS A 282 7.35 -6.61 23.22
N SER A 283 6.29 -7.00 22.50
CA SER A 283 4.91 -6.95 23.00
C SER A 283 4.65 -7.87 24.21
N MET A 284 5.48 -8.89 24.42
CA MET A 284 5.41 -9.76 25.58
C MET A 284 6.03 -9.09 26.81
N VAL A 285 7.07 -8.28 26.65
CA VAL A 285 7.73 -7.59 27.77
C VAL A 285 7.04 -6.28 28.14
N SER A 286 6.57 -5.51 27.16
CA SER A 286 5.92 -4.21 27.41
C SER A 286 4.52 -4.30 28.03
N SER A 287 3.87 -5.47 28.03
CA SER A 287 2.58 -5.69 28.71
C SER A 287 2.72 -6.00 30.22
N GLY A 288 3.94 -6.01 30.77
CA GLY A 288 4.30 -6.76 31.97
C GLY A 288 4.43 -6.01 33.30
N ASN A 289 3.58 -5.01 33.60
CA ASN A 289 3.54 -4.44 34.96
C ASN A 289 2.60 -5.20 35.91
N ASP A 290 1.79 -6.11 35.38
CA ASP A 290 0.88 -6.98 36.14
C ASP A 290 1.45 -8.41 36.16
N GLU A 291 1.56 -9.03 37.35
CA GLU A 291 2.16 -10.36 37.55
C GLU A 291 1.46 -11.43 36.70
N SER A 292 0.14 -11.32 36.54
CA SER A 292 -0.66 -12.21 35.68
C SER A 292 -0.18 -12.17 34.22
N ASN A 293 0.00 -10.97 33.66
CA ASN A 293 0.45 -10.77 32.28
C ASN A 293 1.91 -11.20 32.07
N ARG A 294 2.77 -10.97 33.07
CA ARG A 294 4.16 -11.43 33.04
C ARG A 294 4.23 -12.97 33.03
N SER A 295 3.40 -13.64 33.84
CA SER A 295 3.35 -15.10 33.89
C SER A 295 2.85 -15.72 32.56
N ALA A 296 1.80 -15.16 31.96
CA ALA A 296 1.28 -15.60 30.67
C ALA A 296 2.30 -15.40 29.53
N SER A 297 3.02 -14.28 29.55
CA SER A 297 4.10 -13.98 28.60
C SER A 297 5.27 -14.95 28.74
N LYS A 298 5.69 -15.24 29.98
CA LYS A 298 6.72 -16.26 30.28
C LYS A 298 6.29 -17.63 29.78
N LYS A 299 5.03 -18.03 30.01
CA LYS A 299 4.46 -19.32 29.54
C LYS A 299 4.48 -19.41 28.02
N THR A 300 4.04 -18.35 27.34
CA THR A 300 4.03 -18.29 25.86
C THR A 300 5.43 -18.40 25.29
N LEU A 301 6.40 -17.62 25.82
CA LEU A 301 7.78 -17.69 25.38
C LEU A 301 8.39 -19.07 25.64
N LYS A 302 8.12 -19.67 26.81
CA LYS A 302 8.57 -21.02 27.16
C LYS A 302 8.05 -22.07 26.18
N ASN A 303 6.77 -21.99 25.77
CA ASN A 303 6.18 -22.92 24.79
C ASN A 303 6.85 -22.87 23.41
N HIS A 304 7.46 -21.74 23.06
CA HIS A 304 8.14 -21.54 21.77
C HIS A 304 9.66 -21.53 21.88
N LEU A 305 10.20 -21.83 23.07
CA LEU A 305 11.63 -21.69 23.35
C LEU A 305 12.49 -22.60 22.47
N GLN A 306 12.03 -23.83 22.22
CA GLN A 306 12.71 -24.76 21.32
C GLN A 306 12.77 -24.23 19.88
N LYS A 307 11.67 -23.68 19.35
CA LYS A 307 11.64 -23.07 18.01
C LYS A 307 12.55 -21.84 17.94
N LEU A 308 12.60 -21.04 19.00
CA LEU A 308 13.46 -19.85 19.08
C LEU A 308 14.94 -20.23 19.15
N SER A 309 15.28 -21.26 19.93
CA SER A 309 16.63 -21.83 20.01
C SER A 309 17.08 -22.40 18.67
N HIS A 310 16.20 -23.16 18.01
CA HIS A 310 16.42 -23.63 16.65
C HIS A 310 16.66 -22.49 15.64
N LEU A 311 15.88 -21.41 15.71
CA LEU A 311 16.11 -20.24 14.84
C LEU A 311 17.47 -19.60 15.08
N VAL A 312 17.90 -19.44 16.34
CA VAL A 312 19.23 -18.88 16.63
C VAL A 312 20.34 -19.80 16.14
N LYS A 313 20.20 -21.12 16.31
CA LYS A 313 21.10 -22.11 15.70
C LYS A 313 21.19 -21.91 14.19
N GLU A 314 20.06 -21.92 13.48
CA GLU A 314 20.02 -21.77 12.02
C GLU A 314 20.68 -20.47 11.55
N LEU A 315 20.48 -19.37 12.28
CA LEU A 315 21.09 -18.08 11.96
C LEU A 315 22.59 -18.04 12.23
N ALA A 316 23.06 -18.69 13.30
CA ALA A 316 24.48 -18.77 13.63
C ALA A 316 25.22 -19.70 12.64
N THR A 317 24.64 -20.84 12.28
CA THR A 317 25.24 -21.77 11.32
C THR A 317 25.23 -21.20 9.89
N ASN A 318 24.18 -20.45 9.52
CA ASN A 318 23.99 -19.91 8.17
C ASN A 318 24.01 -18.37 8.17
N MET A 319 25.13 -17.80 8.62
CA MET A 319 25.29 -16.34 8.66
C MET A 319 25.29 -15.72 7.26
N PRO A 320 24.62 -14.56 7.06
CA PRO A 320 24.59 -13.89 5.77
C PRO A 320 25.97 -13.49 5.21
N GLU A 321 26.12 -13.54 3.89
CA GLU A 321 27.34 -13.09 3.22
C GLU A 321 27.55 -11.57 3.30
N LYS A 322 26.45 -10.80 3.33
CA LYS A 322 26.49 -9.34 3.42
C LYS A 322 26.71 -8.88 4.87
N SER A 323 27.69 -8.01 5.08
CA SER A 323 28.05 -7.48 6.42
C SER A 323 26.88 -6.78 7.11
N SER A 324 26.10 -5.97 6.39
CA SER A 324 24.91 -5.31 6.94
C SER A 324 23.87 -6.32 7.43
N ARG A 325 23.63 -7.39 6.67
CA ARG A 325 22.71 -8.47 7.07
C ARG A 325 23.23 -9.28 8.24
N ARG A 326 24.55 -9.52 8.34
CA ARG A 326 25.15 -10.11 9.55
C ARG A 326 24.91 -9.25 10.79
N ALA A 327 25.01 -7.93 10.67
CA ALA A 327 24.74 -7.02 11.78
C ALA A 327 23.28 -7.10 12.24
N GLU A 328 22.33 -7.20 11.29
CA GLU A 328 20.90 -7.41 11.59
C GLU A 328 20.67 -8.73 12.35
N VAL A 329 21.30 -9.83 11.91
CA VAL A 329 21.23 -11.13 12.60
C VAL A 329 21.81 -11.07 14.01
N ARG A 330 23.00 -10.47 14.20
CA ARG A 330 23.59 -10.31 15.54
C ARG A 330 22.71 -9.47 16.46
N LYS A 331 22.15 -8.37 15.94
CA LYS A 331 21.20 -7.51 16.66
C LYS A 331 19.95 -8.28 17.06
N PHE A 332 19.43 -9.15 16.17
CA PHE A 332 18.32 -10.03 16.46
C PHE A 332 18.65 -10.99 17.61
N CYS A 333 19.75 -11.76 17.50
CA CYS A 333 20.15 -12.73 18.52
C CYS A 333 20.38 -12.07 19.89
N GLY A 334 21.07 -10.92 19.93
CA GLY A 334 21.26 -10.18 21.18
C GLY A 334 19.95 -9.74 21.84
N LYS A 335 18.95 -9.31 21.05
CA LYS A 335 17.61 -8.99 21.58
C LYS A 335 16.89 -10.24 22.08
N VAL A 336 16.98 -11.36 21.36
CA VAL A 336 16.40 -12.64 21.79
C VAL A 336 16.98 -13.06 23.14
N PHE A 337 18.31 -13.05 23.27
CA PHE A 337 18.99 -13.38 24.53
C PHE A 337 18.50 -12.50 25.68
N ARG A 338 18.43 -11.19 25.47
CA ARG A 338 17.88 -10.26 26.47
C ARG A 338 16.46 -10.62 26.90
N TYR A 339 15.56 -10.92 25.96
CA TYR A 339 14.18 -11.28 26.28
C TYR A 339 14.07 -12.64 26.99
N VAL A 340 14.87 -13.62 26.58
CA VAL A 340 14.93 -14.94 27.23
C VAL A 340 15.45 -14.80 28.67
N SER A 341 16.50 -13.99 28.89
CA SER A 341 17.04 -13.73 30.22
C SER A 341 16.06 -12.95 31.11
N THR A 342 15.27 -12.02 30.56
CA THR A 342 14.23 -11.26 31.31
C THR A 342 13.20 -12.18 31.98
N TYR A 343 13.03 -13.40 31.47
CA TYR A 343 12.10 -14.40 31.98
C TYR A 343 12.79 -15.59 32.66
N ASP A 344 14.11 -15.52 32.91
CA ASP A 344 14.91 -16.59 33.52
C ASP A 344 14.83 -17.90 32.74
N LEU A 345 14.75 -17.81 31.40
CA LEU A 345 14.63 -18.96 30.51
C LEU A 345 15.97 -19.38 29.87
N THR A 346 17.07 -18.72 30.23
CA THR A 346 18.43 -18.95 29.67
C THR A 346 18.80 -20.43 29.68
N LYS A 347 18.76 -21.09 30.84
CA LYS A 347 19.11 -22.50 30.99
C LYS A 347 18.26 -23.43 30.13
N SER A 348 16.96 -23.13 30.03
CA SER A 348 16.05 -23.93 29.20
C SER A 348 16.32 -23.70 27.71
N PHE A 349 16.73 -22.49 27.32
CA PHE A 349 17.05 -22.14 25.94
C PHE A 349 18.33 -22.82 25.46
N VAL A 350 19.40 -22.73 26.26
CA VAL A 350 20.71 -23.34 25.95
C VAL A 350 20.59 -24.86 25.87
N LYS A 351 19.77 -25.49 26.73
CA LYS A 351 19.49 -26.94 26.67
C LYS A 351 18.97 -27.42 25.30
N TYR A 352 18.33 -26.55 24.51
CA TYR A 352 17.83 -26.91 23.17
C TYR A 352 18.88 -26.72 22.06
N LEU A 353 20.04 -26.12 22.35
CA LEU A 353 21.16 -26.03 21.43
C LEU A 353 21.99 -27.32 21.48
N THR A 354 22.41 -27.81 20.32
CA THR A 354 23.40 -28.90 20.25
C THR A 354 24.81 -28.34 20.47
N PRO A 355 25.81 -29.15 20.86
CA PRO A 355 27.19 -28.67 21.05
C PRO A 355 27.75 -27.92 19.84
N GLU A 356 27.40 -28.36 18.62
CA GLU A 356 27.80 -27.71 17.37
C GLU A 356 27.11 -26.34 17.21
N ALA A 357 25.85 -26.23 17.64
CA ALA A 357 25.11 -24.98 17.63
C ALA A 357 25.65 -23.99 18.66
N GLU A 358 26.08 -24.47 19.83
CA GLU A 358 26.77 -23.64 20.82
C GLU A 358 28.09 -23.10 20.27
N ALA A 359 28.92 -23.96 19.67
CA ALA A 359 30.19 -23.56 19.06
C ALA A 359 29.98 -22.53 17.93
N ALA A 360 28.94 -22.71 17.11
CA ALA A 360 28.56 -21.73 16.08
C ALA A 360 28.12 -20.39 16.69
N CYS A 361 27.34 -20.41 17.78
CA CYS A 361 26.95 -19.21 18.51
C CYS A 361 28.16 -18.48 19.12
N GLU A 362 29.08 -19.21 19.75
CA GLU A 362 30.32 -18.65 20.30
C GLU A 362 31.17 -18.00 19.22
N SER A 363 31.37 -18.68 18.08
CA SER A 363 32.15 -18.16 16.96
C SER A 363 31.52 -16.93 16.30
N GLN A 364 30.20 -16.95 16.05
CA GLN A 364 29.54 -15.93 15.22
C GLN A 364 28.96 -14.75 16.00
N LEU A 365 28.54 -14.99 17.24
CA LEU A 365 27.93 -14.00 18.13
C LEU A 365 28.89 -13.53 19.23
N GLY A 366 29.97 -14.27 19.51
CA GLY A 366 31.04 -13.88 20.41
C GLY A 366 30.55 -13.55 21.82
N GLU A 367 30.95 -12.39 22.32
CA GLU A 367 30.61 -11.92 23.66
C GLU A 367 29.10 -11.87 23.93
N LEU A 368 28.26 -11.63 22.92
CA LEU A 368 26.81 -11.61 23.10
C LEU A 368 26.29 -12.95 23.62
N TYR A 369 26.79 -14.06 23.08
CA TYR A 369 26.39 -15.40 23.50
C TYR A 369 27.07 -15.81 24.81
N LEU A 370 28.37 -15.50 24.97
CA LEU A 370 29.10 -15.80 26.20
C LEU A 370 28.49 -15.09 27.41
N ASN A 371 28.10 -13.82 27.28
CA ASN A 371 27.44 -13.08 28.36
C ASN A 371 26.04 -13.64 28.65
N PHE A 372 25.30 -14.04 27.62
CA PHE A 372 24.00 -14.70 27.78
C PHE A 372 24.13 -16.02 28.56
N LYS A 373 25.14 -16.85 28.24
CA LYS A 373 25.43 -18.11 28.93
C LYS A 373 25.95 -17.89 30.36
N LYS A 374 26.68 -16.81 30.64
CA LYS A 374 27.16 -16.49 31.99
C LYS A 374 26.04 -16.16 32.99
N VAL A 375 24.87 -15.72 32.52
CA VAL A 375 23.68 -15.56 33.38
C VAL A 375 23.23 -16.91 33.99
N GLU A 376 23.80 -18.05 33.54
CA GLU A 376 23.58 -19.38 34.11
C GLU A 376 24.43 -19.72 35.35
N ARG A 377 25.46 -18.93 35.67
CA ARG A 377 26.28 -19.09 36.89
C ARG A 377 25.90 -18.04 37.92
#